data_AF-A0AAD5STH1-F1
#
_entry.id   AF-A0AAD5STH1-F1
#
_cell.length_a   1.000
_cell.length_b   1.000
_cell.length_c   1.000
_cell.angle_alpha   90.00
_cell.angle_beta   90.00
_cell.angle_gamma   90.00
#
_symmetry.space_group_name_H-M   'P 1'
#
loop_
_entity.id
_entity.type
_entity.pdbx_description
1 polymer ?
#
loop_
_entity_poly.entity_id
_entity_poly.type
_entity_poly.pdbx_seq_one_letter_code
_entity_poly.pdbx_strand_id
1 'polypeptide(L)'
;VYLDYTTNYSSRVLGITGVNANSTISWGAYSAKKRDLVDITKEFPSAVLQSDETVQYSPWPIWLPATYISPDLGVVLPVWLMRYNGYAANTLVSGNPDTIFSSSMSISQLDLFLAKLTVTTNGFIALIDGTGIMLASSLPNISRNSTTFERYPAIGNSNSLLSTAATYLAKSYGTNSSQVQSITKTSNLQTAFNDGSDDILVNAGWIYNATTGLEILILLVIPSNDFESEIRQTIKNAIIAIVVICIGGLILAISFAWFISQPLRKLTKSMEEASNFDFSVLKEGYLKERSYIREIGAMQTVFNTMLVKFAAAIKSNQNLMKGTANSKLSAPTSKSGVDGKSNVRTTEIGGA
;
A
#
# COMPACT_ATOMS: atom_id res chain seq x y z
N VAL A 1 7.45 33.05 30.80
CA VAL A 1 8.01 33.17 32.16
C VAL A 1 8.64 34.56 32.29
N TYR A 2 8.01 35.47 33.03
CA TYR A 2 8.66 36.60 33.72
C TYR A 2 7.72 37.10 34.83
N LEU A 3 8.30 37.42 35.99
CA LEU A 3 7.64 37.91 37.21
C LEU A 3 7.45 39.42 37.10
N ASP A 4 6.28 39.93 37.49
CA ASP A 4 6.14 41.32 37.93
C ASP A 4 5.33 41.35 39.23
N TYR A 5 5.90 41.96 40.26
CA TYR A 5 5.37 42.06 41.61
C TYR A 5 4.66 43.41 41.74
N THR A 6 3.33 43.45 41.69
CA THR A 6 2.59 44.57 42.27
C THR A 6 1.31 44.09 42.94
N THR A 7 1.32 44.19 44.27
CA THR A 7 0.17 44.13 45.16
C THR A 7 -0.80 45.27 44.83
N ASN A 8 -1.81 44.98 44.02
CA ASN A 8 -3.15 45.56 44.07
C ASN A 8 -4.00 44.89 42.98
N TYR A 9 -5.24 44.54 43.31
CA TYR A 9 -6.22 43.89 42.43
C TYR A 9 -6.58 44.77 41.21
N SER A 10 -5.68 44.88 40.25
CA SER A 10 -6.01 45.27 38.88
C SER A 10 -5.59 44.11 37.97
N SER A 11 -6.57 43.39 37.45
CA SER A 11 -6.38 42.32 36.48
C SER A 11 -5.81 42.90 35.19
N ARG A 12 -4.48 42.88 35.06
CA ARG A 12 -3.80 43.14 33.79
C ARG A 12 -3.65 41.82 33.05
N VAL A 13 -4.47 41.60 32.04
CA VAL A 13 -4.33 40.46 31.12
C VAL A 13 -3.20 40.79 30.14
N LEU A 14 -2.09 40.06 30.23
CA LEU A 14 -1.02 40.11 29.24
C LEU A 14 -1.37 39.12 28.12
N GLY A 15 -1.77 39.66 26.96
CA GLY A 15 -2.00 38.91 25.74
C GLY A 15 -0.82 39.02 24.77
N ILE A 16 -0.69 38.05 23.87
CA ILE A 16 0.24 38.15 22.73
C ILE A 16 -0.33 39.20 21.76
N THR A 17 0.38 40.31 21.56
CA THR A 17 -0.07 41.42 20.70
C THR A 17 0.34 41.27 19.24
N GLY A 18 1.19 40.29 18.93
CA GLY A 18 1.58 39.96 17.57
C GLY A 18 2.83 39.09 17.49
N VAL A 19 2.93 38.31 16.42
CA VAL A 19 4.10 37.53 16.02
C VAL A 19 4.60 38.11 14.70
N ASN A 20 5.83 38.64 14.66
CA ASN A 20 6.39 39.17 13.41
C ASN A 20 7.02 38.05 12.55
N ALA A 21 7.35 38.38 11.30
CA ALA A 21 7.93 37.44 10.32
C ALA A 21 9.25 36.78 10.77
N ASN A 22 9.89 37.31 11.82
CA ASN A 22 11.12 36.75 12.40
C ASN A 22 10.85 35.88 13.64
N SER A 23 9.60 35.45 13.87
CA SER A 23 9.18 34.60 14.99
C SER A 23 9.51 35.18 16.38
N THR A 24 9.62 36.51 16.49
CA THR A 24 9.71 37.17 17.79
C THR A 24 8.30 37.51 18.30
N ILE A 25 7.98 37.00 19.48
CA ILE A 25 6.71 37.24 20.16
C ILE A 25 6.80 38.58 20.88
N SER A 26 5.97 39.54 20.47
CA SER A 26 5.83 40.82 21.18
C SER A 26 4.76 40.69 22.26
N TRP A 27 5.13 41.06 23.49
CA TRP A 27 4.24 41.09 24.64
C TRP A 27 3.89 42.55 24.93
N GLY A 28 2.62 42.93 24.75
CA GLY A 28 2.12 44.26 25.06
C GLY A 28 1.09 44.20 26.18
N ALA A 29 1.08 45.22 27.05
CA ALA A 29 0.00 45.42 28.00
C ALA A 29 -1.28 45.77 27.22
N TYR A 30 -2.24 44.85 27.17
CA TYR A 30 -3.54 45.13 26.58
C TYR A 30 -4.36 45.98 27.56
N SER A 31 -4.46 47.28 27.32
CA SER A 31 -5.34 48.18 28.07
C SER A 31 -6.77 47.99 27.58
N ALA A 32 -7.43 46.91 27.99
CA ALA A 32 -8.87 46.74 27.80
C ALA A 32 -9.59 47.94 28.45
N LYS A 33 -10.44 48.66 27.68
CA LYS A 33 -11.37 49.62 28.28
C LYS A 33 -12.22 48.85 29.28
N LYS A 34 -12.66 49.49 30.37
CA LYS A 34 -13.42 48.90 31.48
C LYS A 34 -14.72 48.14 31.09
N ARG A 35 -15.11 48.17 29.81
CA ARG A 35 -16.22 47.38 29.23
C ARG A 35 -15.81 46.04 28.59
N ASP A 36 -14.52 45.85 28.29
CA ASP A 36 -13.98 44.64 27.62
C ASP A 36 -13.26 43.70 28.60
N LEU A 37 -13.15 44.10 29.87
CA LEU A 37 -12.88 43.16 30.95
C LEU A 37 -14.15 42.34 31.14
N VAL A 38 -14.26 41.23 30.40
CA VAL A 38 -15.12 40.12 30.80
C VAL A 38 -14.72 39.84 32.24
N ASP A 39 -15.67 40.02 33.15
CA ASP A 39 -15.51 39.67 34.54
C ASP A 39 -15.33 38.16 34.54
N ILE A 40 -14.07 37.68 34.43
CA ILE A 40 -13.73 36.26 34.36
C ILE A 40 -14.28 35.54 35.61
N THR A 41 -14.63 36.31 36.64
CA THR A 41 -15.34 35.83 37.82
C THR A 41 -16.82 35.47 37.63
N LYS A 42 -17.47 35.98 36.60
CA LYS A 42 -18.90 35.73 36.30
C LYS A 42 -19.14 34.61 35.30
N GLU A 43 -18.13 34.22 34.52
CA GLU A 43 -18.19 33.07 33.61
C GLU A 43 -17.57 31.81 34.19
N PHE A 44 -17.22 31.81 35.48
CA PHE A 44 -16.97 30.56 36.18
C PHE A 44 -18.25 29.72 36.12
N PRO A 45 -18.20 28.44 35.69
CA PRO A 45 -19.25 27.53 36.07
C PRO A 45 -19.27 27.53 37.60
N SER A 46 -20.35 28.05 38.18
CA SER A 46 -20.61 28.03 39.62
C SER A 46 -20.48 26.63 40.22
N ALA A 47 -20.49 25.58 39.38
CA ALA A 47 -20.22 24.20 39.74
C ALA A 47 -18.80 23.90 40.28
N VAL A 48 -17.77 24.72 40.00
CA VAL A 48 -16.41 24.46 40.51
C VAL A 48 -16.11 25.22 41.83
N LEU A 49 -16.94 26.19 42.19
CA LEU A 49 -16.74 27.04 43.38
C LEU A 49 -17.86 26.92 44.43
N GLN A 50 -18.84 26.01 44.25
CA GLN A 50 -20.00 25.86 45.16
C GLN A 50 -20.11 24.49 45.84
N SER A 51 -19.01 23.82 46.17
CA SER A 51 -19.06 22.74 47.15
C SER A 51 -18.28 23.14 48.39
N ASP A 52 -18.99 23.31 49.49
CA ASP A 52 -18.50 23.44 50.88
C ASP A 52 -17.80 22.15 51.38
N GLU A 53 -17.36 21.30 50.47
CA GLU A 53 -16.53 20.13 50.71
C GLU A 53 -15.09 20.49 50.40
N THR A 54 -14.16 19.96 51.19
CA THR A 54 -12.71 20.14 51.07
C THR A 54 -12.19 19.82 49.66
N VAL A 55 -12.30 20.76 48.72
CA VAL A 55 -11.74 20.63 47.37
C VAL A 55 -10.23 20.73 47.51
N GLN A 56 -9.56 19.58 47.51
CA GLN A 56 -8.11 19.52 47.39
C GLN A 56 -7.76 19.89 45.95
N TYR A 57 -7.09 21.02 45.77
CA TYR A 57 -6.70 21.46 44.45
C TYR A 57 -5.43 20.74 44.00
N SER A 58 -5.49 20.24 42.77
CA SER A 58 -4.37 19.56 42.13
C SER A 58 -3.23 20.55 41.89
N PRO A 59 -1.99 20.21 42.26
CA PRO A 59 -0.85 21.04 41.89
C PRO A 59 -0.46 20.90 40.42
N TRP A 60 -1.09 19.98 39.71
CA TRP A 60 -0.86 19.74 38.29
C TRP A 60 -1.68 20.73 37.45
N PRO A 61 -1.23 21.04 36.22
CA PRO A 61 -2.04 21.82 35.29
C PRO A 61 -3.41 21.17 35.07
N ILE A 62 -4.47 21.96 35.20
CA ILE A 62 -5.85 21.53 34.97
C ILE A 62 -6.28 22.02 33.59
N TRP A 63 -6.64 21.08 32.73
CA TRP A 63 -7.27 21.35 31.44
C TRP A 63 -8.76 21.55 31.67
N LEU A 64 -9.30 22.67 31.18
CA LEU A 64 -10.74 22.88 31.19
C LEU A 64 -11.32 22.57 29.81
N PRO A 65 -12.64 22.35 29.72
CA PRO A 65 -13.33 22.22 28.45
C PRO A 65 -13.04 23.43 27.55
N ALA A 66 -12.92 23.19 26.25
CA ALA A 66 -12.75 24.26 25.29
C ALA A 66 -13.95 25.23 25.35
N THR A 67 -13.67 26.52 25.41
CA THR A 67 -14.67 27.58 25.59
C THR A 67 -14.51 28.63 24.50
N TYR A 68 -15.65 29.11 23.99
CA TYR A 68 -15.69 30.26 23.09
C TYR A 68 -15.51 31.54 23.91
N ILE A 69 -14.51 32.36 23.54
CA ILE A 69 -14.24 33.62 24.25
C ILE A 69 -14.83 34.80 23.49
N SER A 70 -14.47 34.95 22.23
CA SER A 70 -14.87 36.09 21.41
C SER A 70 -14.69 35.78 19.92
N PRO A 71 -15.23 36.60 19.00
CA PRO A 71 -15.01 36.42 17.56
C PRO A 71 -13.51 36.49 17.17
N ASP A 72 -12.73 37.32 17.87
CA ASP A 72 -11.31 37.57 17.54
C ASP A 72 -10.37 36.48 18.08
N LEU A 73 -10.65 35.94 19.28
CA LEU A 73 -9.86 34.83 19.86
C LEU A 73 -10.41 33.45 19.48
N GLY A 74 -11.68 33.38 19.10
CA GLY A 74 -12.40 32.16 18.80
C GLY A 74 -12.57 31.25 20.02
N VAL A 75 -12.56 29.95 19.75
CA VAL A 75 -12.58 28.91 20.78
C VAL A 75 -11.15 28.62 21.21
N VAL A 76 -10.94 28.59 22.52
CA VAL A 76 -9.64 28.25 23.11
C VAL A 76 -9.76 27.05 24.04
N LEU A 77 -8.63 26.35 24.20
CA LEU A 77 -8.44 25.32 25.20
C LEU A 77 -7.59 25.89 26.35
N PRO A 78 -8.20 26.28 27.49
CA PRO A 78 -7.45 26.89 28.59
C PRO A 78 -6.86 25.82 29.51
N VAL A 79 -5.68 26.13 30.03
CA VAL A 79 -4.97 25.36 31.05
C VAL A 79 -4.65 26.26 32.23
N TRP A 80 -4.97 25.79 33.43
CA TRP A 80 -4.77 26.52 34.67
C TRP A 80 -3.73 25.83 35.55
N LEU A 81 -2.87 26.62 36.17
CA LEU A 81 -1.94 26.19 37.20
C LEU A 81 -2.17 27.03 38.44
N MET A 82 -2.52 26.35 39.53
CA MET A 82 -2.81 26.98 40.81
C MET A 82 -1.56 27.00 41.68
N ARG A 83 -1.33 28.10 42.40
CA ARG A 83 -0.20 28.27 43.32
C ARG A 83 -0.70 28.68 44.71
N TYR A 84 -0.13 28.02 45.71
CA TYR A 84 -0.32 28.30 47.13
C TYR A 84 1.00 28.82 47.73
N ASN A 85 0.97 30.01 48.32
CA ASN A 85 2.12 30.62 48.96
C ASN A 85 2.40 29.93 50.30
N GLY A 86 3.69 29.74 50.62
CA GLY A 86 4.11 29.06 51.85
C GLY A 86 4.08 27.54 51.80
N TYR A 87 3.62 26.94 50.69
CA TYR A 87 3.65 25.50 50.46
C TYR A 87 4.67 25.15 49.37
N ALA A 88 5.29 23.97 49.47
CA ALA A 88 6.15 23.47 48.40
C ALA A 88 5.34 23.24 47.11
N ALA A 89 5.96 23.45 45.96
CA ALA A 89 5.36 23.06 44.68
C ALA A 89 4.95 21.58 44.75
N ASN A 90 3.79 21.24 44.21
CA ASN A 90 3.22 19.88 44.24
C ASN A 90 2.57 19.42 45.55
N THR A 91 2.37 20.32 46.52
CA THR A 91 1.62 19.98 47.75
C THR A 91 0.12 20.14 47.52
N LEU A 92 -0.67 19.13 47.88
CA LEU A 92 -2.13 19.23 47.93
C LEU A 92 -2.52 20.11 49.11
N VAL A 93 -3.16 21.24 48.83
CA VAL A 93 -3.60 22.21 49.84
C VAL A 93 -5.11 22.38 49.72
N SER A 94 -5.80 22.38 50.86
CA SER A 94 -7.22 22.71 50.93
C SER A 94 -7.39 24.23 51.03
N GLY A 95 -8.31 24.80 50.25
CA GLY A 95 -8.59 26.23 50.22
C GLY A 95 -8.30 26.90 48.87
N ASN A 96 -8.64 28.18 48.77
CA ASN A 96 -8.48 28.93 47.52
C ASN A 96 -7.00 29.20 47.22
N PRO A 97 -6.56 29.06 45.96
CA PRO A 97 -5.19 29.35 45.57
C PRO A 97 -4.90 30.85 45.70
N ASP A 98 -3.69 31.20 46.17
CA ASP A 98 -3.23 32.58 46.22
C ASP A 98 -3.06 33.20 44.83
N THR A 99 -2.70 32.38 43.85
CA THR A 99 -2.48 32.82 42.46
C THR A 99 -2.84 31.72 41.48
N ILE A 100 -3.50 32.10 40.38
CA ILE A 100 -3.81 31.22 39.26
C ILE A 100 -3.06 31.73 38.03
N PHE A 101 -2.21 30.88 37.46
CA PHE A 101 -1.64 31.10 36.14
C PHE A 101 -2.53 30.43 35.11
N SER A 102 -2.97 31.18 34.10
CA SER A 102 -3.70 30.63 32.98
C SER A 102 -2.92 30.80 31.69
N SER A 103 -2.99 29.79 30.85
CA SER A 103 -2.57 29.87 29.45
C SER A 103 -3.71 29.30 28.61
N SER A 104 -3.83 29.77 27.37
CA SER A 104 -4.85 29.25 26.46
C SER A 104 -4.25 28.99 25.09
N MET A 105 -4.74 27.93 24.45
CA MET A 105 -4.36 27.58 23.09
C MET A 105 -5.55 27.82 22.17
N SER A 106 -5.36 28.56 21.08
CA SER A 106 -6.41 28.75 20.09
C SER A 106 -6.63 27.45 19.31
N ILE A 107 -7.89 27.02 19.19
CA ILE A 107 -8.27 25.86 18.37
C ILE A 107 -7.86 26.07 16.90
N SER A 108 -7.90 27.30 16.40
CA SER A 108 -7.45 27.60 15.04
C SER A 108 -5.97 27.33 14.82
N GLN A 109 -5.14 27.59 15.83
CA GLN A 109 -3.72 27.25 15.76
C GLN A 109 -3.50 25.75 15.78
N LEU A 110 -4.35 25.01 16.50
CA LEU A 110 -4.33 23.55 16.55
C LEU A 110 -4.78 22.95 15.21
N ASP A 111 -5.83 23.48 14.58
CA ASP A 111 -6.24 23.11 13.22
C ASP A 111 -5.09 23.36 12.22
N LEU A 112 -4.45 24.53 12.28
CA LEU A 112 -3.30 24.85 11.42
C LEU A 112 -2.07 23.95 11.69
N PHE A 113 -1.90 23.49 12.92
CA PHE A 113 -0.84 22.53 13.27
C PHE A 113 -1.16 21.15 12.69
N LEU A 114 -2.39 20.65 12.89
CA LEU A 114 -2.82 19.36 12.38
C LEU A 114 -2.84 19.33 10.84
N ALA A 115 -3.20 20.44 10.20
CA ALA A 115 -3.18 20.55 8.73
C ALA A 115 -1.77 20.40 8.12
N LYS A 116 -0.71 20.64 8.92
CA LYS A 116 0.68 20.41 8.51
C LYS A 116 1.11 18.95 8.64
N LEU A 117 0.35 18.14 9.39
CA LEU A 117 0.62 16.71 9.52
C LEU A 117 0.00 16.00 8.30
N THR A 118 0.81 15.81 7.27
CA THR A 118 0.39 15.04 6.09
C THR A 118 0.27 13.56 6.45
N VAL A 119 -0.95 13.03 6.41
CA VAL A 119 -1.23 11.60 6.61
C VAL A 119 -1.28 10.90 5.26
N THR A 120 -2.32 11.17 4.49
CA THR A 120 -2.53 10.71 3.11
C THR A 120 -3.36 11.78 2.37
N THR A 121 -3.66 11.56 1.09
CA THR A 121 -4.39 12.53 0.26
C THR A 121 -5.81 12.82 0.77
N ASN A 122 -6.54 11.79 1.21
CA ASN A 122 -7.92 11.90 1.69
C ASN A 122 -8.07 11.51 3.17
N GLY A 123 -7.00 11.02 3.80
CA GLY A 123 -6.98 10.72 5.23
C GLY A 123 -6.77 11.97 6.09
N PHE A 124 -7.23 11.91 7.33
CA PHE A 124 -7.15 13.04 8.24
C PHE A 124 -7.01 12.61 9.71
N ILE A 125 -6.48 13.53 10.51
CA ILE A 125 -6.47 13.48 11.97
C ILE A 125 -7.52 14.45 12.52
N ALA A 126 -8.29 13.99 13.48
CA ALA A 126 -9.24 14.76 14.27
C ALA A 126 -8.96 14.59 15.76
N LEU A 127 -9.20 15.65 16.52
CA LEU A 127 -9.19 15.65 17.98
C LEU A 127 -10.60 15.89 18.47
N ILE A 128 -11.07 15.06 19.39
CA ILE A 128 -12.42 15.11 19.94
C ILE A 128 -12.30 15.22 21.46
N ASP A 129 -13.06 16.13 22.06
CA ASP A 129 -13.13 16.31 23.50
C ASP A 129 -13.83 15.11 24.18
N GLY A 130 -13.64 14.94 25.49
CA GLY A 130 -14.36 13.97 26.31
C GLY A 130 -15.89 14.14 26.30
N THR A 131 -16.40 15.23 25.76
CA THR A 131 -17.83 15.48 25.52
C THR A 131 -18.34 14.97 24.16
N GLY A 132 -17.45 14.51 23.27
CA GLY A 132 -17.80 14.10 21.90
C GLY A 132 -17.88 15.24 20.89
N ILE A 133 -17.47 16.45 21.28
CA ILE A 133 -17.40 17.63 20.42
C ILE A 133 -16.00 17.74 19.81
N MET A 134 -15.91 18.15 18.54
CA MET A 134 -14.64 18.33 17.85
C MET A 134 -13.81 19.44 18.51
N LEU A 135 -12.55 19.13 18.81
CA LEU A 135 -11.56 20.12 19.23
C LEU A 135 -10.84 20.69 18.03
N ALA A 136 -10.25 19.85 17.17
CA ALA A 136 -9.50 20.30 16.02
C ALA A 136 -9.44 19.22 14.94
N SER A 137 -9.08 19.58 13.72
CA SER A 137 -8.82 18.65 12.64
C SER A 137 -7.77 19.17 11.65
N SER A 138 -7.12 18.23 10.98
CA SER A 138 -6.28 18.49 9.81
C SER A 138 -7.05 18.94 8.58
N LEU A 139 -8.37 18.67 8.49
CA LEU A 139 -9.21 19.19 7.41
C LEU A 139 -9.83 20.55 7.78
N PRO A 140 -9.89 21.48 6.82
CA PRO A 140 -10.51 22.78 7.05
C PRO A 140 -12.02 22.65 7.27
N ASN A 141 -12.58 23.50 8.16
CA ASN A 141 -14.02 23.65 8.41
C ASN A 141 -14.76 22.41 8.92
N ILE A 142 -14.08 21.40 9.47
CA ILE A 142 -14.76 20.24 10.07
C ILE A 142 -14.82 20.29 11.61
N SER A 143 -13.94 21.07 12.24
CA SER A 143 -13.90 21.24 13.70
C SER A 143 -14.99 22.21 14.19
N ARG A 144 -15.33 23.21 13.38
CA ARG A 144 -16.29 24.27 13.72
C ARG A 144 -16.97 24.88 12.50
N ASN A 145 -18.12 25.50 12.75
CA ASN A 145 -18.83 26.34 11.82
C ASN A 145 -18.10 27.67 11.64
N SER A 146 -17.82 28.04 10.38
CA SER A 146 -17.12 29.30 10.05
C SER A 146 -17.95 30.55 10.33
N THR A 147 -19.28 30.42 10.44
CA THR A 147 -20.22 31.54 10.61
C THR A 147 -20.64 31.71 12.07
N THR A 148 -21.02 30.62 12.74
CA THR A 148 -21.48 30.67 14.14
C THR A 148 -20.36 30.47 15.15
N PHE A 149 -19.16 30.05 14.72
CA PHE A 149 -18.04 29.63 15.56
C PHE A 149 -18.36 28.46 16.51
N GLU A 150 -19.52 27.82 16.34
CA GLU A 150 -19.90 26.63 17.09
C GLU A 150 -19.09 25.44 16.63
N ARG A 151 -18.65 24.62 17.59
CA ARG A 151 -17.92 23.38 17.32
C ARG A 151 -18.89 22.30 16.87
N TYR A 152 -18.49 21.53 15.86
CA TYR A 152 -19.31 20.42 15.39
C TYR A 152 -19.17 19.21 16.33
N PRO A 153 -20.24 18.42 16.52
CA PRO A 153 -20.09 17.09 17.11
C PRO A 153 -19.28 16.18 16.17
N ALA A 154 -18.62 15.17 16.74
CA ALA A 154 -17.93 14.16 15.93
C ALA A 154 -18.92 13.23 15.21
N ILE A 155 -19.97 12.79 15.91
CA ILE A 155 -21.10 12.04 15.33
C ILE A 155 -22.09 13.04 14.75
N GLY A 156 -22.50 12.86 13.49
CA GLY A 156 -23.39 13.79 12.79
C GLY A 156 -22.67 15.02 12.21
N ASN A 157 -21.33 14.97 12.10
CA ASN A 157 -20.55 16.00 11.45
C ASN A 157 -20.91 16.13 9.96
N SER A 158 -20.74 17.32 9.37
CA SER A 158 -20.92 17.54 7.93
C SER A 158 -19.95 16.74 7.06
N ASN A 159 -18.78 16.39 7.60
CA ASN A 159 -17.87 15.47 6.94
C ASN A 159 -18.35 14.02 7.15
N SER A 160 -18.76 13.36 6.07
CA SER A 160 -19.29 12.00 6.11
C SER A 160 -18.28 11.00 6.65
N LEU A 161 -17.00 11.09 6.23
CA LEU A 161 -15.95 10.17 6.63
C LEU A 161 -15.71 10.21 8.15
N LEU A 162 -15.65 11.41 8.74
CA LEU A 162 -15.56 11.61 10.19
C LEU A 162 -16.80 11.10 10.92
N SER A 163 -17.99 11.46 10.44
CA SER A 163 -19.24 11.06 11.09
C SER A 163 -19.39 9.54 11.10
N THR A 164 -19.11 8.88 9.98
CA THR A 164 -19.18 7.42 9.88
C THR A 164 -18.12 6.75 10.75
N ALA A 165 -16.87 7.24 10.74
CA ALA A 165 -15.82 6.69 11.59
C ALA A 165 -16.11 6.85 13.10
N ALA A 166 -16.57 8.03 13.52
CA ALA A 166 -16.95 8.29 14.91
C ALA A 166 -18.14 7.43 15.35
N THR A 167 -19.15 7.28 14.47
CA THR A 167 -20.31 6.41 14.72
C THR A 167 -19.91 4.95 14.82
N TYR A 168 -19.03 4.48 13.93
CA TYR A 168 -18.51 3.12 13.95
C TYR A 168 -17.77 2.83 15.26
N LEU A 169 -16.91 3.75 15.70
CA LEU A 169 -16.17 3.58 16.96
C LEU A 169 -17.09 3.56 18.18
N ALA A 170 -18.05 4.49 18.26
CA ALA A 170 -19.02 4.52 19.34
C ALA A 170 -19.89 3.25 19.38
N LYS A 171 -20.27 2.72 18.21
CA LYS A 171 -21.06 1.47 18.10
C LYS A 171 -20.25 0.23 18.46
N SER A 172 -18.97 0.19 18.10
CA SER A 172 -18.14 -1.02 18.22
C SER A 172 -17.41 -1.12 19.56
N TYR A 173 -17.02 0.02 20.13
CA TYR A 173 -16.16 0.08 21.33
C TYR A 173 -16.75 0.93 22.47
N GLY A 174 -17.92 1.53 22.24
CA GLY A 174 -18.64 2.33 23.22
C GLY A 174 -19.74 1.54 23.93
N THR A 175 -20.09 1.97 25.14
CA THR A 175 -21.30 1.48 25.83
C THR A 175 -22.58 2.11 25.26
N ASN A 176 -22.46 3.22 24.51
CA ASN A 176 -23.56 3.90 23.85
C ASN A 176 -23.18 4.28 22.42
N SER A 177 -23.88 3.71 21.43
CA SER A 177 -23.61 3.90 20.00
C SER A 177 -23.80 5.34 19.50
N SER A 178 -24.45 6.20 20.29
CA SER A 178 -24.71 7.60 19.93
C SER A 178 -23.70 8.58 20.52
N GLN A 179 -22.71 8.11 21.27
CA GLN A 179 -21.85 8.96 22.10
C GLN A 179 -20.39 8.49 22.06
N VAL A 180 -19.49 9.36 21.59
CA VAL A 180 -18.04 9.08 21.49
C VAL A 180 -17.40 8.92 22.86
N GLN A 181 -17.89 9.63 23.87
CA GLN A 181 -17.40 9.55 25.26
C GLN A 181 -17.61 8.17 25.91
N SER A 182 -18.46 7.33 25.32
CA SER A 182 -18.72 5.98 25.81
C SER A 182 -17.62 4.98 25.44
N ILE A 183 -16.71 5.35 24.54
CA ILE A 183 -15.59 4.51 24.10
C ILE A 183 -14.63 4.29 25.27
N THR A 184 -14.28 3.03 25.50
CA THR A 184 -13.42 2.65 26.63
C THR A 184 -12.03 3.30 26.53
N LYS A 185 -11.57 3.93 27.62
CA LYS A 185 -10.31 4.70 27.71
C LYS A 185 -9.03 3.84 27.85
N THR A 186 -9.10 2.52 27.67
CA THR A 186 -8.05 1.58 28.13
C THR A 186 -6.99 1.18 27.10
N SER A 187 -7.11 1.53 25.81
CA SER A 187 -6.05 1.26 24.81
C SER A 187 -6.27 1.98 23.48
N ASN A 188 -5.19 2.12 22.70
CA ASN A 188 -5.29 2.52 21.29
C ASN A 188 -6.08 1.47 20.51
N LEU A 189 -7.07 1.92 19.73
CA LEU A 189 -7.95 1.12 18.90
C LEU A 189 -7.44 1.21 17.46
N GLN A 190 -7.14 0.07 16.84
CA GLN A 190 -6.81 -0.02 15.43
C GLN A 190 -7.82 -0.96 14.78
N THR A 191 -8.57 -0.46 13.81
CA THR A 191 -9.69 -1.17 13.23
C THR A 191 -9.92 -0.73 11.79
N ALA A 192 -10.70 -1.52 11.06
CA ALA A 192 -11.12 -1.21 9.70
C ALA A 192 -12.59 -1.56 9.55
N PHE A 193 -13.32 -0.76 8.78
CA PHE A 193 -14.70 -1.05 8.46
C PHE A 193 -15.04 -0.61 7.03
N ASN A 194 -16.03 -1.26 6.43
CA ASN A 194 -16.52 -0.91 5.10
C ASN A 194 -17.70 0.05 5.23
N ASP A 195 -17.68 1.19 4.55
CA ASP A 195 -18.80 2.16 4.55
C ASP A 195 -19.84 1.92 3.45
N GLY A 196 -19.70 0.83 2.71
CA GLY A 196 -20.49 0.49 1.52
C GLY A 196 -19.83 0.88 0.21
N SER A 197 -18.86 1.79 0.22
CA SER A 197 -18.07 2.18 -0.95
C SER A 197 -16.65 1.64 -0.89
N ASP A 198 -15.94 1.91 0.21
CA ASP A 198 -14.55 1.55 0.42
C ASP A 198 -14.31 1.10 1.86
N ASP A 199 -13.21 0.39 2.07
CA ASP A 199 -12.72 0.12 3.41
C ASP A 199 -12.06 1.37 3.99
N ILE A 200 -12.34 1.66 5.26
CA ILE A 200 -11.79 2.79 5.99
C ILE A 200 -11.00 2.23 7.15
N LEU A 201 -9.72 2.61 7.21
CA LEU A 201 -8.82 2.31 8.31
C LEU A 201 -8.96 3.40 9.37
N VAL A 202 -9.17 2.99 10.61
CA VAL A 202 -9.34 3.89 11.75
C VAL A 202 -8.37 3.52 12.86
N ASN A 203 -7.64 4.51 13.34
CA ASN A 203 -6.83 4.41 14.54
C ASN A 203 -7.28 5.48 15.53
N ALA A 204 -7.69 5.08 16.72
CA ALA A 204 -8.20 5.99 17.73
C ALA A 204 -7.52 5.76 19.08
N GLY A 205 -7.15 6.82 19.79
CA GLY A 205 -6.45 6.72 21.06
C GLY A 205 -6.82 7.85 22.01
N TRP A 206 -7.11 7.50 23.26
CA TRP A 206 -7.39 8.49 24.30
C TRP A 206 -6.10 9.02 24.92
N ILE A 207 -5.95 10.34 24.94
CA ILE A 207 -5.09 11.05 25.87
C ILE A 207 -5.98 11.42 27.07
N TYR A 208 -5.84 10.64 28.13
CA TYR A 208 -6.67 10.78 29.33
C TYR A 208 -5.82 10.90 30.59
N ASN A 209 -6.14 11.89 31.42
CA ASN A 209 -5.59 12.01 32.77
C ASN A 209 -6.64 12.60 33.73
N ALA A 210 -7.19 11.73 34.58
CA ALA A 210 -8.23 12.04 35.56
C ALA A 210 -7.87 13.22 36.48
N THR A 211 -6.60 13.31 36.90
CA THR A 211 -6.11 14.33 37.85
C THR A 211 -6.00 15.71 37.22
N THR A 212 -5.82 15.77 35.89
CA THR A 212 -5.68 17.02 35.13
C THR A 212 -6.94 17.43 34.38
N GLY A 213 -7.97 16.57 34.34
CA GLY A 213 -9.17 16.79 33.53
C GLY A 213 -8.94 16.68 32.02
N LEU A 214 -7.76 16.23 31.58
CA LEU A 214 -7.45 16.07 30.16
C LEU A 214 -8.20 14.85 29.62
N GLU A 215 -9.13 15.08 28.70
CA GLU A 215 -9.87 14.03 28.00
C GLU A 215 -9.94 14.35 26.51
N ILE A 216 -8.99 13.82 25.73
CA ILE A 216 -8.96 14.04 24.27
C ILE A 216 -8.86 12.69 23.57
N LEU A 217 -9.79 12.41 22.67
CA LEU A 217 -9.70 11.30 21.72
C LEU A 217 -9.01 11.78 20.44
N ILE A 218 -7.85 11.19 20.14
CA ILE A 218 -7.21 11.32 18.84
C ILE A 218 -7.85 10.31 17.91
N LEU A 219 -8.30 10.76 16.75
CA LEU A 219 -8.90 9.95 15.71
C LEU A 219 -8.12 10.15 14.41
N LEU A 220 -7.56 9.07 13.88
CA LEU A 220 -6.92 9.01 12.58
C LEU A 220 -7.79 8.14 11.67
N VAL A 221 -8.22 8.71 10.54
CA VAL A 221 -9.08 8.03 9.57
C VAL A 221 -8.40 8.08 8.21
N ILE A 222 -8.24 6.92 7.57
CA ILE A 222 -7.59 6.79 6.27
C ILE A 222 -8.44 5.88 5.38
N PRO A 223 -8.97 6.39 4.25
CA PRO A 223 -9.62 5.54 3.25
C PRO A 223 -8.62 4.57 2.60
N SER A 224 -8.97 3.31 2.41
CA SER A 224 -8.09 2.31 1.79
C SER A 224 -7.74 2.66 0.34
N ASN A 225 -8.61 3.40 -0.37
CA ASN A 225 -8.36 3.85 -1.73
C ASN A 225 -7.10 4.75 -1.85
N ASP A 226 -6.70 5.43 -0.78
CA ASP A 226 -5.46 6.22 -0.76
C ASP A 226 -4.21 5.34 -0.93
N PHE A 227 -4.21 4.13 -0.39
CA PHE A 227 -3.12 3.17 -0.57
C PHE A 227 -3.29 2.33 -1.83
N GLU A 228 -4.54 1.97 -2.12
CA GLU A 228 -4.84 1.02 -3.16
C GLU A 228 -4.86 1.62 -4.56
N SER A 229 -4.99 2.93 -4.71
CA SER A 229 -5.00 3.55 -6.03
C SER A 229 -3.71 3.27 -6.83
N GLU A 230 -2.54 3.36 -6.19
CA GLU A 230 -1.25 3.01 -6.81
C GLU A 230 -1.07 1.49 -6.98
N ILE A 231 -1.48 0.71 -5.98
CA ILE A 231 -1.35 -0.75 -6.00
C ILE A 231 -2.25 -1.35 -7.08
N ARG A 232 -3.51 -0.93 -7.18
CA ARG A 232 -4.47 -1.43 -8.18
C ARG A 232 -4.03 -1.09 -9.60
N GLN A 233 -3.39 0.06 -9.84
CA GLN A 233 -2.81 0.38 -11.15
C GLN A 233 -1.66 -0.57 -11.50
N THR A 234 -0.77 -0.84 -10.54
CA THR A 234 0.35 -1.76 -10.72
C THR A 234 -0.15 -3.20 -10.96
N ILE A 235 -1.14 -3.65 -10.21
CA ILE A 235 -1.77 -4.96 -10.40
C ILE A 235 -2.45 -5.06 -11.78
N LYS A 236 -3.17 -4.03 -12.23
CA LYS A 236 -3.77 -4.02 -13.57
C LYS A 236 -2.71 -4.16 -14.67
N ASN A 237 -1.60 -3.42 -14.56
CA ASN A 237 -0.51 -3.52 -15.51
C ASN A 237 0.16 -4.90 -15.47
N ALA A 238 0.34 -5.47 -14.28
CA ALA A 238 0.88 -6.81 -14.11
C ALA A 238 -0.03 -7.87 -14.75
N ILE A 239 -1.34 -7.79 -14.55
CA ILE A 239 -2.33 -8.69 -15.18
C ILE A 239 -2.24 -8.59 -16.70
N ILE A 240 -2.20 -7.38 -17.26
CA ILE A 240 -2.05 -7.18 -18.71
C ILE A 240 -0.75 -7.81 -19.22
N ALA A 241 0.37 -7.59 -18.53
CA ALA A 241 1.65 -8.17 -18.89
C ALA A 241 1.61 -9.71 -18.88
N ILE A 242 1.02 -10.31 -17.84
CA ILE A 242 0.86 -11.77 -17.75
C ILE A 242 0.02 -12.30 -18.91
N VAL A 243 -1.12 -11.65 -19.22
CA VAL A 243 -1.98 -12.05 -20.34
C VAL A 243 -1.23 -11.98 -21.67
N VAL A 244 -0.46 -10.92 -21.91
CA VAL A 244 0.35 -10.77 -23.13
C VAL A 244 1.41 -11.87 -23.23
N ILE A 245 2.10 -12.18 -22.12
CA ILE A 245 3.10 -13.26 -22.07
C ILE A 245 2.44 -14.62 -22.33
N CYS A 246 1.29 -14.90 -21.73
CA CYS A 246 0.55 -16.15 -21.94
C CYS A 246 0.13 -16.32 -23.41
N ILE A 247 -0.45 -15.28 -24.03
CA ILE A 247 -0.86 -15.31 -25.44
C ILE A 247 0.37 -15.45 -26.35
N GLY A 248 1.45 -14.70 -26.08
CA GLY A 248 2.69 -14.80 -26.83
C GLY A 248 3.30 -16.20 -26.75
N GLY A 249 3.33 -16.80 -25.55
CA GLY A 249 3.79 -18.16 -25.33
C GLY A 249 2.95 -19.20 -26.07
N LEU A 250 1.62 -19.04 -26.08
CA LEU A 250 0.71 -19.92 -26.81
C LEU A 250 0.96 -19.86 -28.33
N ILE A 251 1.10 -18.65 -28.88
CA ILE A 251 1.37 -18.45 -30.31
C ILE A 251 2.72 -19.06 -30.70
N LEU A 252 3.75 -18.87 -29.88
CA LEU A 252 5.06 -19.48 -30.09
C LEU A 252 4.99 -21.01 -30.03
N ALA A 253 4.29 -21.58 -29.05
CA ALA A 253 4.13 -23.03 -28.92
C ALA A 253 3.42 -23.63 -30.15
N ILE A 254 2.33 -23.00 -30.61
CA ILE A 254 1.61 -23.43 -31.81
C ILE A 254 2.50 -23.30 -33.05
N SER A 255 3.23 -22.18 -33.18
CA SER A 255 4.15 -21.96 -34.29
C SER A 255 5.24 -23.02 -34.34
N PHE A 256 5.91 -23.30 -33.22
CA PHE A 256 6.92 -24.36 -33.13
C PHE A 256 6.34 -25.74 -33.44
N ALA A 257 5.17 -26.06 -32.88
CA ALA A 257 4.49 -27.31 -33.16
C ALA A 257 4.22 -27.47 -34.67
N TRP A 258 3.78 -26.41 -35.35
CA TRP A 258 3.49 -26.44 -36.77
C TRP A 258 4.77 -26.51 -37.63
N PHE A 259 5.77 -25.69 -37.32
CA PHE A 259 7.06 -25.64 -38.02
C PHE A 259 7.85 -26.96 -37.94
N ILE A 260 7.74 -27.70 -36.83
CA ILE A 260 8.44 -28.97 -36.64
C ILE A 260 7.60 -30.15 -37.13
N SER A 261 6.29 -30.18 -36.85
CA SER A 261 5.43 -31.33 -37.18
C SER A 261 5.17 -31.48 -38.68
N GLN A 262 5.08 -30.37 -39.43
CA GLN A 262 4.90 -30.40 -40.89
C GLN A 262 6.02 -31.17 -41.63
N PRO A 263 7.31 -30.79 -41.49
CA PRO A 263 8.38 -31.46 -42.22
C PRO A 263 8.62 -32.89 -41.71
N LEU A 264 8.39 -33.17 -40.42
CA LEU A 264 8.43 -34.54 -39.90
C LEU A 264 7.36 -35.43 -40.53
N ARG A 265 6.10 -34.97 -40.64
CA ARG A 265 5.04 -35.74 -41.31
C ARG A 265 5.36 -35.98 -42.79
N LYS A 266 5.89 -34.99 -43.51
CA LYS A 266 6.35 -35.15 -44.91
C LYS A 266 7.46 -36.20 -45.02
N LEU A 267 8.43 -36.19 -44.10
CA LEU A 267 9.52 -37.17 -44.07
C LEU A 267 9.00 -38.58 -43.78
N THR A 268 8.15 -38.76 -42.76
CA THR A 268 7.57 -40.07 -42.41
C THR A 268 6.76 -40.66 -43.56
N LYS A 269 5.94 -39.86 -44.24
CA LYS A 269 5.16 -40.32 -45.40
C LYS A 269 6.07 -40.78 -46.55
N SER A 270 7.16 -40.06 -46.80
CA SER A 270 8.16 -40.43 -47.82
C SER A 270 8.89 -41.73 -47.46
N MET A 271 9.14 -41.98 -46.17
CA MET A 271 9.71 -43.24 -45.69
C MET A 271 8.75 -44.42 -45.87
N GLU A 272 7.46 -44.21 -45.59
CA GLU A 272 6.42 -45.23 -45.74
C GLU A 272 6.22 -45.62 -47.22
N GLU A 273 6.13 -44.63 -48.12
CA GLU A 273 6.04 -44.87 -49.57
C GLU A 273 7.27 -45.61 -50.12
N ALA A 274 8.47 -45.23 -49.66
CA ALA A 274 9.70 -45.93 -50.03
C ALA A 274 9.76 -47.39 -49.53
N SER A 275 9.18 -47.68 -48.35
CA SER A 275 9.12 -49.04 -47.80
C SER A 275 8.23 -49.98 -48.62
N ASN A 276 7.24 -49.42 -49.33
CA ASN A 276 6.34 -50.15 -50.23
C ASN A 276 6.94 -50.38 -51.63
N PHE A 277 8.24 -50.07 -51.84
CA PHE A 277 8.96 -50.20 -53.11
C PHE A 277 8.35 -49.39 -54.28
N ASP A 278 7.50 -48.40 -53.98
CA ASP A 278 6.93 -47.51 -54.99
C ASP A 278 7.82 -46.30 -55.21
N PHE A 279 8.79 -46.44 -56.11
CA PHE A 279 9.74 -45.38 -56.44
C PHE A 279 9.23 -44.40 -57.51
N SER A 280 7.94 -44.47 -57.87
CA SER A 280 7.34 -43.56 -58.85
C SER A 280 7.35 -42.10 -58.38
N VAL A 281 7.32 -41.87 -57.05
CA VAL A 281 7.35 -40.55 -56.39
C VAL A 281 8.73 -39.86 -56.45
N LEU A 282 9.82 -40.62 -56.67
CA LEU A 282 11.18 -40.06 -56.78
C LEU A 282 11.48 -39.37 -58.11
N LYS A 283 10.63 -39.53 -59.13
CA LYS A 283 10.86 -38.96 -60.47
C LYS A 283 10.57 -37.46 -60.57
N GLU A 284 9.72 -36.91 -59.71
CA GLU A 284 9.22 -35.54 -59.83
C GLU A 284 9.56 -34.70 -58.62
N GLY A 285 10.83 -34.34 -58.41
CA GLY A 285 11.21 -33.13 -57.65
C GLY A 285 10.72 -32.99 -56.19
N TYR A 286 10.05 -33.99 -55.61
CA TYR A 286 9.28 -33.89 -54.36
C TYR A 286 10.14 -33.59 -53.13
N LEU A 287 11.46 -33.76 -53.23
CA LEU A 287 12.43 -33.50 -52.16
C LEU A 287 13.30 -32.26 -52.41
N LYS A 288 12.96 -31.40 -53.39
CA LYS A 288 13.65 -30.10 -53.58
C LYS A 288 13.20 -29.04 -52.56
N GLU A 289 12.04 -29.19 -51.94
CA GLU A 289 11.62 -28.34 -50.82
C GLU A 289 12.43 -28.71 -49.58
N ARG A 290 13.58 -28.05 -49.41
CA ARG A 290 14.38 -28.16 -48.19
C ARG A 290 13.54 -27.66 -47.01
N SER A 291 13.45 -28.45 -45.94
CA SER A 291 12.94 -27.95 -44.67
C SER A 291 13.73 -26.73 -44.23
N TYR A 292 13.04 -25.73 -43.68
CA TYR A 292 13.67 -24.51 -43.16
C TYR A 292 14.62 -24.79 -41.98
N ILE A 293 14.42 -25.90 -41.27
CA ILE A 293 15.30 -26.38 -40.20
C ILE A 293 16.45 -27.16 -40.83
N ARG A 294 17.67 -26.65 -40.66
CA ARG A 294 18.90 -27.15 -41.30
C ARG A 294 19.13 -28.64 -41.00
N GLU A 295 18.81 -29.05 -39.78
CA GLU A 295 18.98 -30.42 -39.27
C GLU A 295 17.99 -31.39 -39.93
N ILE A 296 16.72 -31.00 -40.08
CA ILE A 296 15.72 -31.82 -40.78
C ILE A 296 16.02 -31.86 -42.29
N GLY A 297 16.47 -30.75 -42.87
CA GLY A 297 16.93 -30.72 -44.27
C GLY A 297 18.15 -31.61 -44.52
N ALA A 298 19.08 -31.70 -43.56
CA ALA A 298 20.22 -32.61 -43.62
C ALA A 298 19.75 -34.08 -43.59
N MET A 299 18.81 -34.44 -42.69
CA MET A 299 18.22 -35.78 -42.65
C MET A 299 17.50 -36.15 -43.96
N GLN A 300 16.68 -35.24 -44.52
CA GLN A 300 16.03 -35.43 -45.82
C GLN A 300 17.05 -35.70 -46.94
N THR A 301 18.18 -35.01 -46.92
CA THR A 301 19.26 -35.17 -47.90
C THR A 301 19.94 -36.54 -47.79
N VAL A 302 20.28 -36.95 -46.56
CA VAL A 302 20.90 -38.26 -46.30
C VAL A 302 19.95 -39.39 -46.69
N PHE A 303 18.67 -39.29 -46.33
CA PHE A 303 17.65 -40.28 -46.68
C PHE A 303 17.48 -40.41 -48.21
N ASN A 304 17.39 -39.30 -48.94
CA ASN A 304 17.31 -39.33 -50.39
C ASN A 304 18.54 -40.01 -51.03
N THR A 305 19.73 -39.70 -50.51
CA THR A 305 20.97 -40.35 -50.95
C THR A 305 20.92 -41.86 -50.74
N MET A 306 20.33 -42.32 -49.64
CA MET A 306 20.14 -43.74 -49.34
C MET A 306 19.16 -44.39 -50.33
N LEU A 307 18.04 -43.75 -50.65
CA LEU A 307 17.06 -44.25 -51.63
C LEU A 307 17.67 -44.39 -53.03
N VAL A 308 18.44 -43.40 -53.47
CA VAL A 308 19.14 -43.45 -54.77
C VAL A 308 20.11 -44.62 -54.82
N LYS A 309 20.92 -44.81 -53.77
CA LYS A 309 21.86 -45.93 -53.68
C LYS A 309 21.14 -47.28 -53.64
N PHE A 310 20.04 -47.38 -52.90
CA PHE A 310 19.24 -48.61 -52.80
C PHE A 310 18.59 -48.98 -54.13
N ALA A 311 17.97 -48.03 -54.83
CA ALA A 311 17.40 -48.25 -56.15
C ALA A 311 18.46 -48.69 -57.18
N ALA A 312 19.65 -48.08 -57.13
CA ALA A 312 20.78 -48.49 -57.96
C ALA A 312 21.24 -49.93 -57.65
N ALA A 313 21.28 -50.32 -56.37
CA ALA A 313 21.63 -51.68 -55.96
C ALA A 313 20.58 -52.72 -56.42
N ILE A 314 19.27 -52.43 -56.30
CA ILE A 314 18.21 -53.31 -56.82
C ILE A 314 18.33 -53.47 -58.34
N LYS A 315 18.54 -52.38 -59.09
CA LYS A 315 18.72 -52.42 -60.54
C LYS A 315 19.95 -53.24 -60.94
N SER A 316 21.05 -53.08 -60.22
CA SER A 316 22.27 -53.87 -60.42
C SER A 316 22.03 -55.36 -60.16
N ASN A 317 21.36 -55.71 -59.06
CA ASN A 317 21.02 -57.10 -58.73
C ASN A 317 20.04 -57.71 -59.75
N GLN A 318 19.07 -56.96 -60.26
CA GLN A 318 18.18 -57.44 -61.33
C GLN A 318 18.94 -57.73 -62.64
N ASN A 319 19.93 -56.89 -62.98
CA ASN A 319 20.76 -57.12 -64.16
C ASN A 319 21.68 -58.34 -63.99
N LEU A 320 22.16 -58.60 -62.78
CA LEU A 320 22.91 -59.82 -62.45
C LEU A 320 22.04 -61.08 -62.54
N MET A 321 20.81 -61.04 -62.02
CA MET A 321 19.88 -62.17 -62.13
C MET A 321 19.46 -62.47 -63.58
N LYS A 322 19.31 -61.44 -64.41
CA LYS A 322 19.08 -61.61 -65.86
C LYS A 322 20.32 -62.11 -66.60
N GLY A 323 21.52 -61.76 -66.14
CA GLY A 323 22.79 -62.26 -66.66
C GLY A 323 23.03 -63.75 -66.36
N THR A 324 22.69 -64.21 -65.15
CA THR A 324 22.88 -65.62 -64.74
C THR A 324 21.87 -66.57 -65.40
N ALA A 325 20.70 -66.10 -65.83
CA ALA A 325 19.76 -66.91 -66.60
C ALA A 325 20.29 -67.31 -68.00
N ASN A 326 21.28 -66.59 -68.54
CA ASN A 326 21.92 -66.91 -69.82
C ASN A 326 23.26 -67.67 -69.68
N SER A 327 23.70 -68.01 -68.46
CA SER A 327 24.95 -68.74 -68.22
C SER A 327 24.70 -70.11 -67.57
N LYS A 328 23.92 -70.97 -68.24
CA LYS A 328 23.91 -72.41 -67.98
C LYS A 328 24.35 -73.17 -69.23
N LEU A 329 25.64 -73.08 -69.56
CA LEU A 329 26.38 -74.20 -70.14
C LEU A 329 27.88 -73.89 -70.09
N SER A 330 28.67 -74.92 -69.79
CA SER A 330 30.13 -75.02 -69.88
C SER A 330 30.91 -74.87 -68.56
N ALA A 331 31.13 -76.03 -67.91
CA ALA A 331 32.40 -76.35 -67.26
C ALA A 331 33.48 -76.64 -68.34
N PRO A 332 34.77 -76.95 -68.05
CA PRO A 332 35.55 -76.99 -66.80
C PRO A 332 36.81 -76.05 -66.91
N THR A 333 37.82 -75.95 -66.03
CA THR A 333 38.83 -76.95 -65.63
C THR A 333 39.87 -76.30 -64.68
N SER A 334 40.59 -77.16 -63.97
CA SER A 334 41.56 -76.94 -62.89
C SER A 334 42.95 -76.37 -63.26
N LYS A 335 43.61 -75.72 -62.28
CA LYS A 335 45.04 -75.82 -61.85
C LYS A 335 45.36 -74.64 -60.89
N SER A 336 45.72 -74.88 -59.62
CA SER A 336 47.06 -75.24 -59.07
C SER A 336 48.03 -74.05 -58.92
N GLY A 337 48.56 -73.84 -57.70
CA GLY A 337 49.62 -72.89 -57.31
C GLY A 337 49.14 -71.91 -56.23
N VAL A 338 49.35 -72.14 -54.92
CA VAL A 338 50.59 -72.03 -54.10
C VAL A 338 51.06 -70.58 -53.90
N ASP A 339 51.46 -70.30 -52.65
CA ASP A 339 51.99 -69.07 -52.04
C ASP A 339 50.95 -67.99 -51.67
N GLY A 340 50.82 -67.51 -50.43
CA GLY A 340 51.77 -67.48 -49.32
C GLY A 340 52.13 -66.03 -49.03
N LYS A 341 51.46 -65.40 -48.04
CA LYS A 341 52.05 -64.51 -47.01
C LYS A 341 51.00 -63.68 -46.27
N SER A 342 51.25 -63.61 -44.97
CA SER A 342 50.67 -62.70 -43.99
C SER A 342 50.78 -61.23 -44.38
N ASN A 343 49.80 -60.42 -43.98
CA ASN A 343 50.10 -59.34 -43.03
C ASN A 343 48.84 -58.83 -42.35
N VAL A 344 48.84 -59.04 -41.03
CA VAL A 344 48.09 -58.29 -40.03
C VAL A 344 48.68 -56.87 -40.00
N ARG A 345 47.82 -55.84 -40.08
CA ARG A 345 48.11 -54.58 -39.38
C ARG A 345 46.83 -53.86 -39.00
N THR A 346 46.53 -53.99 -37.71
CA THR A 346 45.72 -53.11 -36.88
C THR A 346 46.19 -51.66 -36.99
N THR A 347 45.27 -50.70 -37.07
CA THR A 347 45.48 -49.40 -36.44
C THR A 347 44.13 -48.81 -36.03
N GLU A 348 43.96 -48.67 -34.72
CA GLU A 348 43.02 -47.79 -34.04
C GLU A 348 43.32 -46.30 -34.31
N ILE A 349 42.55 -45.45 -33.62
CA ILE A 349 42.58 -43.98 -33.42
C ILE A 349 41.50 -43.33 -34.30
N GLY A 350 40.43 -42.74 -33.80
CA GLY A 350 40.17 -42.14 -32.49
C GLY A 350 39.88 -40.65 -32.69
N GLY A 351 38.69 -40.21 -32.27
CA GLY A 351 38.41 -38.82 -31.86
C GLY A 351 38.04 -37.80 -32.94
N ALA A 352 36.75 -37.42 -32.97
CA ALA A 352 36.27 -36.08 -32.63
C ALA A 352 34.75 -36.13 -32.44
#